data_AF-A0A2A2PX27-F1
#
_entry.id   AF-A0A2A2PX27-F1
#
_cell.length_a   1.000
_cell.length_b   1.000
_cell.length_c   1.000
_cell.angle_alpha   90.00
_cell.angle_beta   90.00
_cell.angle_gamma   90.00
#
_symmetry.space_group_name_H-M   'P 1'
#
loop_
_entity.id
_entity.type
_entity.pdbx_description
1 polymer ?
#
loop_
_entity_poly.entity_id
_entity_poly.type
_entity_poly.pdbx_seq_one_letter_code
_entity_poly.pdbx_strand_id
1 'polypeptide(L)'
;MIRRFNRRQRIRAVGSILIGIVAYLLAFAFFYFVANRAASMLPPGLPDWFESAASASILAIITVSGWIRHRRNEAADLSDAVMWKGDVDMPGAFVAQDRINQVSATAWMLSQLFLAGPQRILQAFDLWRSCLPVGTDLEQRMLLLLRELRSRNQWVPVESFQQHGEALAALIRTGHVEFSSIKGRLRASS
;
A
#
# COMPACT_ATOMS: atom_id res chain seq x y z
N MET A 1 15.92 16.88 11.41
CA MET A 1 15.44 15.49 11.28
C MET A 1 13.97 15.45 10.86
N ILE A 2 13.07 16.06 11.63
CA ILE A 2 11.61 16.04 11.37
C ILE A 2 11.26 16.60 9.99
N ARG A 3 11.82 17.76 9.60
CA ARG A 3 11.56 18.37 8.28
C ARG A 3 11.94 17.46 7.10
N ARG A 4 13.07 16.75 7.21
CA ARG A 4 13.54 15.81 6.17
C ARG A 4 12.63 14.59 6.08
N PHE A 5 12.23 14.04 7.24
CA PHE A 5 11.28 12.93 7.31
C PHE A 5 9.92 13.31 6.70
N ASN A 6 9.32 14.42 7.14
CA ASN A 6 8.05 14.91 6.63
C ASN A 6 8.11 15.20 5.12
N ARG A 7 9.22 15.75 4.62
CA ARG A 7 9.41 15.98 3.17
C ARG A 7 9.41 14.65 2.40
N ARG A 8 10.13 13.63 2.88
CA ARG A 8 10.13 12.28 2.27
C ARG A 8 8.73 11.65 2.30
N GLN A 9 8.02 11.77 3.42
CA GLN A 9 6.65 11.25 3.54
C GLN A 9 5.69 11.93 2.57
N ARG A 10 5.77 13.26 2.43
CA ARG A 10 4.94 14.00 1.45
C ARG A 10 5.25 13.60 0.01
N ILE A 11 6.52 13.47 -0.36
CA ILE A 11 6.91 13.05 -1.71
C ILE A 11 6.37 11.64 -1.99
N ARG A 12 6.50 10.72 -1.04
CA ARG A 12 5.94 9.35 -1.16
C ARG A 12 4.42 9.37 -1.26
N ALA A 13 3.74 10.17 -0.44
CA ALA A 13 2.28 10.30 -0.49
C ALA A 13 1.80 10.81 -1.85
N VAL A 14 2.43 11.88 -2.37
CA VAL A 14 2.11 12.42 -3.71
C VAL A 14 2.38 11.36 -4.78
N GLY A 15 3.52 10.67 -4.73
CA GLY A 15 3.85 9.59 -5.65
C GLY A 15 2.81 8.45 -5.62
N SER A 16 2.40 8.03 -4.42
CA SER A 16 1.36 7.00 -4.26
C SER A 16 0.00 7.46 -4.81
N ILE A 17 -0.37 8.74 -4.65
CA ILE A 17 -1.61 9.27 -5.24
C ILE A 17 -1.55 9.27 -6.75
N LEU A 18 -0.44 9.75 -7.34
CA LEU A 18 -0.29 9.78 -8.80
C LEU A 18 -0.37 8.37 -9.39
N ILE A 19 0.34 7.40 -8.79
CA ILE A 19 0.28 6.00 -9.21
C ILE A 19 -1.14 5.44 -9.01
N GLY A 20 -1.80 5.78 -7.89
CA GLY A 20 -3.16 5.36 -7.61
C GLY A 20 -4.16 5.87 -8.65
N ILE A 21 -4.05 7.15 -9.03
CA ILE A 21 -4.88 7.78 -10.09
C ILE A 21 -4.65 7.08 -11.43
N VAL A 22 -3.39 6.84 -11.82
CA VAL A 22 -3.07 6.14 -13.07
C VAL A 22 -3.68 4.73 -13.09
N ALA A 23 -3.58 3.99 -11.98
CA ALA A 23 -4.20 2.66 -11.87
C ALA A 23 -5.74 2.73 -11.97
N TYR A 24 -6.38 3.75 -11.37
CA TYR A 24 -7.82 4.00 -11.52
C TYR A 24 -8.24 4.30 -12.96
N LEU A 25 -7.48 5.15 -13.66
CA LEU A 25 -7.77 5.48 -15.06
C LEU A 25 -7.62 4.25 -15.97
N LEU A 26 -6.60 3.43 -15.72
CA LEU A 26 -6.42 2.17 -16.44
C LEU A 26 -7.56 1.19 -16.16
N ALA A 27 -7.99 1.06 -14.89
CA ALA A 27 -9.15 0.24 -14.53
C ALA A 27 -10.42 0.75 -15.23
N PHE A 28 -10.67 2.06 -15.20
CA PHE A 28 -11.82 2.65 -15.88
C PHE A 28 -11.81 2.35 -17.38
N ALA A 29 -10.70 2.64 -18.05
CA ALA A 29 -10.57 2.42 -19.50
C ALA A 29 -10.76 0.94 -19.86
N PHE A 30 -10.22 0.03 -19.03
CA PHE A 30 -10.39 -1.40 -19.22
C PHE A 30 -11.86 -1.83 -19.10
N PHE A 31 -12.55 -1.46 -18.01
CA PHE A 31 -13.95 -1.83 -17.82
C PHE A 31 -14.88 -1.16 -18.82
N TYR A 32 -14.59 0.08 -19.21
CA TYR A 32 -15.32 0.77 -20.26
C TYR A 32 -15.20 0.05 -21.61
N PHE A 33 -13.98 -0.34 -21.98
CA PHE A 33 -13.74 -1.12 -23.20
C PHE A 33 -14.47 -2.47 -23.17
N VAL A 34 -14.40 -3.19 -22.05
CA VAL A 34 -15.09 -4.47 -21.87
C VAL A 34 -16.61 -4.30 -21.93
N ALA A 35 -17.16 -3.27 -21.28
CA ALA A 35 -18.59 -2.98 -21.27
C ALA A 35 -19.12 -2.63 -22.67
N ASN A 36 -18.39 -1.80 -23.42
CA ASN A 36 -18.73 -1.47 -24.81
C ASN A 36 -18.69 -2.73 -25.71
N ARG A 37 -17.66 -3.56 -25.57
CA ARG A 37 -17.58 -4.85 -26.29
C ARG A 37 -18.73 -5.78 -25.92
N ALA A 38 -19.09 -5.88 -24.65
CA ALA A 38 -20.23 -6.68 -24.22
C ALA A 38 -21.57 -6.13 -24.75
N ALA A 39 -21.74 -4.80 -24.75
CA ALA A 39 -22.92 -4.13 -25.28
C ALA A 39 -23.11 -4.42 -26.79
N SER A 40 -22.01 -4.50 -27.55
CA SER A 40 -22.06 -4.87 -28.98
C SER A 40 -22.53 -6.30 -29.25
N MET A 41 -22.49 -7.19 -28.25
CA MET A 41 -23.00 -8.57 -28.35
C MET A 41 -24.46 -8.70 -27.88
N LEU A 42 -25.01 -7.66 -27.27
CA LEU A 42 -26.39 -7.62 -26.79
C LEU A 42 -27.32 -7.07 -27.89
N PRO A 43 -28.63 -7.37 -27.83
CA PRO A 43 -29.60 -6.83 -28.78
C PRO A 43 -29.56 -5.29 -28.82
N PRO A 44 -29.77 -4.67 -29.99
CA PRO A 44 -29.81 -3.22 -30.11
C PRO A 44 -30.94 -2.64 -29.23
N GLY A 45 -30.62 -1.60 -28.46
CA GLY A 45 -31.58 -0.94 -27.56
C GLY A 45 -31.04 -0.58 -26.17
N LEU A 46 -29.75 -0.82 -25.89
CA LEU A 46 -29.16 -0.34 -24.65
C LEU A 46 -29.02 1.19 -24.64
N PRO A 47 -29.28 1.85 -23.50
CA PRO A 47 -29.07 3.29 -23.38
C PRO A 47 -27.60 3.68 -23.50
N ASP A 48 -27.31 4.84 -24.09
CA ASP A 48 -25.94 5.36 -24.27
C ASP A 48 -25.14 5.52 -22.96
N TRP A 49 -25.83 5.66 -21.82
CA TRP A 49 -25.19 5.78 -20.50
C TRP A 49 -24.83 4.43 -19.85
N PHE A 50 -25.30 3.30 -20.40
CA PHE A 50 -25.15 1.98 -19.79
C PHE A 50 -23.68 1.60 -19.56
N GLU A 51 -22.82 1.83 -20.55
CA GLU A 51 -21.39 1.50 -20.49
C GLU A 51 -20.66 2.29 -19.40
N SER A 52 -20.97 3.58 -19.30
CA SER A 52 -20.41 4.47 -18.29
C SER A 52 -20.87 4.08 -16.89
N ALA A 53 -22.17 3.76 -16.73
CA ALA A 53 -22.73 3.33 -15.46
C ALA A 53 -22.17 1.97 -15.00
N ALA A 54 -22.05 0.99 -15.91
CA ALA A 54 -21.47 -0.31 -15.61
C ALA A 54 -20.01 -0.18 -15.14
N SER A 55 -19.22 0.62 -15.86
CA SER A 55 -17.81 0.87 -15.53
C SER A 55 -17.64 1.58 -14.18
N ALA A 56 -18.47 2.60 -13.92
CA ALA A 56 -18.47 3.30 -12.65
C ALA A 56 -18.89 2.38 -11.48
N SER A 57 -19.85 1.49 -11.70
CA SER A 57 -20.29 0.50 -10.71
C SER A 57 -19.16 -0.45 -10.33
N ILE A 58 -18.41 -0.95 -11.31
CA ILE A 58 -17.26 -1.83 -11.07
C ILE A 58 -16.14 -1.09 -10.33
N LEU A 59 -15.86 0.16 -10.70
CA LEU A 59 -14.91 0.99 -9.95
C LEU A 59 -15.34 1.21 -8.50
N ALA A 60 -16.63 1.41 -8.23
CA ALA A 60 -17.15 1.53 -6.88
C ALA A 60 -16.89 0.24 -6.07
N ILE A 61 -17.13 -0.93 -6.67
CA ILE A 61 -16.83 -2.23 -6.06
C ILE A 61 -15.33 -2.35 -5.75
N ILE A 62 -14.46 -2.06 -6.71
CA ILE A 62 -12.99 -2.12 -6.53
C ILE A 62 -12.53 -1.17 -5.41
N THR A 63 -13.13 0.02 -5.34
CA THR A 63 -12.85 1.01 -4.29
C THR A 63 -13.20 0.45 -2.91
N VAL A 64 -14.40 -0.13 -2.76
CA VAL A 64 -14.85 -0.73 -1.50
C VAL A 64 -13.98 -1.93 -1.13
N SER A 65 -13.68 -2.82 -2.07
CA SER A 65 -12.79 -3.97 -1.86
C SER A 65 -11.39 -3.53 -1.42
N GLY A 66 -10.83 -2.51 -2.07
CA GLY A 66 -9.55 -1.92 -1.72
C GLY A 66 -9.54 -1.33 -0.31
N TRP A 67 -10.63 -0.65 0.09
CA TRP A 67 -10.79 -0.12 1.44
C TRP A 67 -10.89 -1.21 2.51
N ILE A 68 -11.65 -2.28 2.26
CA ILE A 68 -11.77 -3.42 3.18
C ILE A 68 -10.40 -4.10 3.36
N ARG A 69 -9.66 -4.35 2.27
CA ARG A 69 -8.32 -4.94 2.34
C ARG A 69 -7.34 -4.06 3.10
N HIS A 70 -7.38 -2.75 2.85
CA HIS A 70 -6.55 -1.80 3.57
C HIS A 70 -6.82 -1.83 5.08
N ARG A 71 -8.10 -1.89 5.50
CA ARG A 71 -8.50 -2.07 6.91
C ARG A 71 -7.98 -3.37 7.54
N ARG A 72 -7.76 -4.40 6.72
CA ARG A 72 -7.22 -5.71 7.15
C ARG A 72 -5.69 -5.78 7.12
N ASN A 73 -4.99 -4.70 6.73
CA ASN A 73 -3.55 -4.68 6.46
C ASN A 73 -3.11 -5.66 5.35
N GLU A 74 -4.02 -6.04 4.45
CA GLU A 74 -3.70 -6.89 3.29
C GLU A 74 -3.20 -6.01 2.14
N ALA A 75 -1.90 -6.07 1.85
CA ALA A 75 -1.31 -5.37 0.71
C ALA A 75 -1.61 -6.11 -0.61
N ALA A 76 -1.88 -5.38 -1.69
CA ALA A 76 -1.84 -5.93 -3.04
C ALA A 76 -0.39 -6.25 -3.40
N ASP A 77 -0.02 -7.52 -3.30
CA ASP A 77 1.29 -7.99 -3.74
C ASP A 77 1.25 -8.34 -5.23
N LEU A 78 1.89 -7.50 -6.04
CA LEU A 78 2.06 -7.72 -7.48
C LEU A 78 3.21 -8.69 -7.78
N SER A 79 4.16 -8.90 -6.86
CA SER A 79 5.28 -9.83 -7.09
C SER A 79 4.83 -11.30 -7.01
N ASP A 80 3.86 -11.61 -6.15
CA ASP A 80 3.25 -12.93 -6.10
C ASP A 80 2.41 -13.25 -7.35
N ALA A 81 2.02 -12.23 -8.15
CA ALA A 81 1.23 -12.42 -9.38
C ALA A 81 1.95 -13.21 -10.44
N VAL A 82 3.26 -12.97 -10.50
CA VAL A 82 4.11 -13.40 -11.60
C VAL A 82 4.52 -14.87 -11.41
N MET A 83 4.32 -15.44 -10.22
CA MET A 83 4.89 -16.73 -9.81
C MET A 83 3.88 -17.86 -9.54
N TRP A 84 2.62 -17.77 -9.97
CA TRP A 84 1.69 -18.87 -9.75
C TRP A 84 2.01 -20.08 -10.66
N LYS A 85 2.58 -21.15 -10.07
CA LYS A 85 2.78 -22.46 -10.71
C LYS A 85 1.89 -23.49 -10.02
N GLY A 86 0.80 -23.88 -10.67
CA GLY A 86 0.02 -25.07 -10.29
C GLY A 86 0.68 -26.34 -10.82
N ASP A 87 0.93 -27.30 -9.94
CA ASP A 87 1.58 -28.58 -10.24
C ASP A 87 0.51 -29.62 -10.64
N VAL A 88 0.56 -30.13 -11.88
CA VAL A 88 -0.34 -31.22 -12.33
C VAL A 88 0.35 -32.11 -13.38
N ASP A 89 0.50 -33.39 -13.02
CA ASP A 89 1.01 -34.47 -13.87
C ASP A 89 -0.08 -34.99 -14.83
N MET A 90 -0.14 -34.53 -16.09
CA MET A 90 -0.76 -35.25 -17.23
C MET A 90 -0.55 -34.48 -18.57
N PRO A 91 -0.17 -35.13 -19.70
CA PRO A 91 0.30 -34.43 -20.92
C PRO A 91 -0.76 -33.60 -21.67
N GLY A 92 -2.01 -34.07 -21.73
CA GLY A 92 -3.12 -33.33 -22.36
C GLY A 92 -3.73 -32.25 -21.45
N ALA A 93 -3.62 -32.45 -20.13
CA ALA A 93 -4.00 -31.46 -19.13
C ALA A 93 -3.01 -30.29 -19.11
N PHE A 94 -1.75 -30.49 -19.51
CA PHE A 94 -0.72 -29.46 -19.48
C PHE A 94 -1.05 -28.25 -20.37
N VAL A 95 -1.59 -28.45 -21.58
CA VAL A 95 -1.91 -27.34 -22.51
C VAL A 95 -3.16 -26.58 -22.07
N ALA A 96 -4.16 -27.30 -21.55
CA ALA A 96 -5.37 -26.69 -21.01
C ALA A 96 -5.08 -25.97 -19.68
N GLN A 97 -4.28 -26.59 -18.81
CA GLN A 97 -3.84 -26.02 -17.54
C GLN A 97 -2.91 -24.83 -17.75
N ASP A 98 -1.99 -24.86 -18.71
CA ASP A 98 -1.12 -23.71 -19.02
C ASP A 98 -1.95 -22.52 -19.51
N ARG A 99 -2.96 -22.73 -20.36
CA ARG A 99 -3.91 -21.66 -20.72
C ARG A 99 -4.78 -21.19 -19.55
N ILE A 100 -5.28 -22.11 -18.72
CA ILE A 100 -6.08 -21.76 -17.53
C ILE A 100 -5.22 -21.00 -16.51
N ASN A 101 -3.97 -21.41 -16.32
CA ASN A 101 -2.99 -20.78 -15.44
C ASN A 101 -2.58 -19.41 -15.97
N GLN A 102 -2.41 -19.25 -17.28
CA GLN A 102 -2.12 -17.95 -17.89
C GLN A 102 -3.30 -16.99 -17.76
N VAL A 103 -4.53 -17.47 -18.02
CA VAL A 103 -5.76 -16.67 -17.88
C VAL A 103 -6.01 -16.33 -16.40
N SER A 104 -5.81 -17.28 -15.49
CA SER A 104 -5.98 -17.03 -14.05
C SER A 104 -4.90 -16.10 -13.52
N ALA A 105 -3.65 -16.23 -13.97
CA ALA A 105 -2.54 -15.34 -13.60
C ALA A 105 -2.75 -13.92 -14.15
N THR A 106 -3.18 -13.77 -15.41
CA THR A 106 -3.49 -12.43 -15.96
C THR A 106 -4.70 -11.81 -15.28
N ALA A 107 -5.76 -12.58 -15.01
CA ALA A 107 -6.92 -12.09 -14.25
C ALA A 107 -6.52 -11.69 -12.82
N TRP A 108 -5.66 -12.46 -12.16
CA TRP A 108 -5.15 -12.16 -10.83
C TRP A 108 -4.25 -10.92 -10.84
N MET A 109 -3.34 -10.81 -11.80
CA MET A 109 -2.48 -9.64 -11.99
C MET A 109 -3.30 -8.37 -12.25
N LEU A 110 -4.31 -8.45 -13.13
CA LEU A 110 -5.24 -7.34 -13.38
C LEU A 110 -6.02 -6.98 -12.12
N SER A 111 -6.49 -7.97 -11.36
CA SER A 111 -7.14 -7.75 -10.07
C SER A 111 -6.22 -6.98 -9.10
N GLN A 112 -4.96 -7.40 -8.94
CA GLN A 112 -4.00 -6.70 -8.09
C GLN A 112 -3.68 -5.29 -8.61
N LEU A 113 -3.56 -5.11 -9.93
CA LEU A 113 -3.32 -3.80 -10.53
C LEU A 113 -4.48 -2.84 -10.26
N PHE A 114 -5.72 -3.31 -10.40
CA PHE A 114 -6.91 -2.50 -10.15
C PHE A 114 -7.11 -2.22 -8.67
N LEU A 115 -6.82 -3.19 -7.79
CA LEU A 115 -6.83 -3.02 -6.34
C LEU A 115 -5.70 -2.12 -5.83
N ALA A 116 -4.57 -2.06 -6.54
CA ALA A 116 -3.46 -1.19 -6.18
C ALA A 116 -3.86 0.29 -6.21
N GLY A 117 -4.78 0.69 -7.09
CA GLY A 117 -5.30 2.06 -7.17
C GLY A 117 -5.82 2.60 -5.82
N PRO A 118 -6.94 2.07 -5.29
CA PRO A 118 -7.50 2.50 -4.01
C PRO A 118 -6.52 2.32 -2.86
N GLN A 119 -5.77 1.22 -2.82
CA GLN A 119 -4.82 0.97 -1.74
C GLN A 119 -3.70 2.01 -1.69
N ARG A 120 -3.17 2.45 -2.85
CA ARG A 120 -2.11 3.47 -2.91
C ARG A 120 -2.62 4.84 -2.48
N ILE A 121 -3.87 5.18 -2.81
CA ILE A 121 -4.50 6.42 -2.36
C ILE A 121 -4.67 6.39 -0.84
N LEU A 122 -5.20 5.30 -0.28
CA LEU A 122 -5.35 5.14 1.18
C LEU A 122 -3.99 5.17 1.90
N GLN A 123 -2.98 4.49 1.34
CA GLN A 123 -1.62 4.55 1.86
C GLN A 123 -1.07 5.98 1.88
N ALA A 124 -1.39 6.81 0.89
CA ALA A 124 -0.96 8.21 0.89
C ALA A 124 -1.57 9.01 2.05
N PHE A 125 -2.84 8.75 2.39
CA PHE A 125 -3.46 9.34 3.58
C PHE A 125 -2.76 8.92 4.87
N ASP A 126 -2.37 7.65 4.99
CA ASP A 126 -1.60 7.18 6.14
C ASP A 126 -0.22 7.85 6.21
N LEU A 127 0.46 7.99 5.06
CA LEU A 127 1.75 8.68 4.98
C LEU A 127 1.62 10.15 5.43
N TRP A 128 0.54 10.84 5.05
CA TRP A 128 0.26 12.19 5.53
C TRP A 128 -0.06 12.22 7.03
N ARG A 129 -0.89 11.30 7.52
CA ARG A 129 -1.23 11.20 8.95
C ARG A 129 -0.01 10.82 9.81
N SER A 130 0.98 10.15 9.23
CA SER A 130 2.23 9.77 9.90
C SER A 130 3.24 10.93 10.04
N CYS A 131 2.97 12.09 9.42
CA CYS A 131 3.84 13.25 9.55
C CYS A 131 3.94 13.71 11.00
N LEU A 132 5.16 14.00 11.44
CA LEU A 132 5.42 14.48 12.81
C LEU A 132 5.14 15.98 12.90
N PRO A 133 4.64 16.48 14.05
CA PRO A 133 4.46 17.91 14.27
C PRO A 133 5.82 18.62 14.18
N VAL A 134 5.87 19.72 13.44
CA VAL A 134 7.09 20.51 13.26
C VAL A 134 7.19 21.49 14.43
N GLY A 135 7.93 21.11 15.47
CA GLY A 135 8.25 21.95 16.62
C GLY A 135 9.74 21.90 16.93
N THR A 136 10.33 23.06 17.25
CA THR A 136 11.74 23.16 17.66
C THR A 136 12.01 22.41 18.97
N ASP A 137 11.05 22.43 19.91
CA ASP A 137 11.14 21.73 21.19
C ASP A 137 11.19 20.20 21.02
N LEU A 138 10.27 19.62 20.23
CA LEU A 138 10.27 18.18 19.95
C LEU A 138 11.56 17.73 19.25
N GLU A 139 12.05 18.51 18.28
CA GLU A 139 13.30 18.19 17.58
C GLU A 139 14.52 18.23 18.53
N GLN A 140 14.57 19.18 19.46
CA GLN A 140 15.62 19.25 20.48
C GLN A 140 15.55 18.06 21.45
N ARG A 141 14.35 17.73 21.96
CA ARG A 141 14.14 16.55 22.82
C ARG A 141 14.56 15.25 22.14
N MET A 142 14.22 15.09 20.85
CA MET A 142 14.67 13.95 20.04
C MET A 142 16.20 13.90 19.92
N LEU A 143 16.86 15.03 19.68
CA LEU A 143 18.32 15.08 19.55
C LEU A 143 19.03 14.75 20.87
N LEU A 144 18.53 15.24 21.99
CA LEU A 144 19.07 14.93 23.32
C LEU A 144 18.93 13.43 23.64
N LEU A 145 17.73 12.87 23.45
CA LEU A 145 17.49 11.45 23.67
C LEU A 145 18.34 10.56 22.74
N LEU A 146 18.49 10.95 21.48
CA LEU A 146 19.33 10.22 20.53
C LEU A 146 20.80 10.21 20.95
N ARG A 147 21.32 11.35 21.44
CA ARG A 147 22.69 11.44 21.97
C ARG A 147 22.87 10.55 23.19
N GLU A 148 21.90 10.52 24.09
CA GLU A 148 21.93 9.66 25.26
C GLU A 148 21.88 8.17 24.90
N LEU A 149 21.02 7.78 23.94
CA LEU A 149 20.97 6.39 23.46
C LEU A 149 22.25 5.99 22.73
N ARG A 150 22.85 6.91 21.96
CA ARG A 150 24.13 6.67 21.28
C ARG A 150 25.31 6.57 22.23
N SER A 151 25.35 7.37 23.30
CA SER A 151 26.43 7.28 24.29
C SER A 151 26.40 5.96 25.05
N ARG A 152 25.20 5.39 25.26
CA ARG A 152 25.03 4.07 25.88
C ARG A 152 25.38 2.92 24.92
N ASN A 153 25.16 3.08 23.61
CA ASN A 153 25.43 2.12 22.54
C ASN A 153 25.00 0.66 22.82
N GLN A 154 23.95 0.48 23.63
CA GLN A 154 23.47 -0.83 24.07
C GLN A 154 21.95 -0.87 24.06
N TRP A 155 21.39 -2.07 24.18
CA TRP A 155 19.94 -2.26 24.31
C TRP A 155 19.48 -1.83 25.70
N VAL A 156 18.74 -0.72 25.78
CA VAL A 156 18.23 -0.14 27.04
C VAL A 156 16.72 -0.43 27.14
N PRO A 157 16.18 -0.78 28.34
CA PRO A 157 14.74 -0.94 28.52
C PRO A 157 13.97 0.35 28.21
N VAL A 158 12.77 0.21 27.62
CA VAL A 158 11.87 1.34 27.31
C VAL A 158 11.43 2.08 28.56
N GLU A 159 11.29 1.39 29.70
CA GLU A 159 10.80 1.99 30.95
C GLU A 159 11.65 3.19 31.39
N SER A 160 12.97 3.16 31.11
CA SER A 160 13.89 4.23 31.44
C SER A 160 13.60 5.55 30.72
N PHE A 161 12.75 5.55 29.69
CA PHE A 161 12.48 6.72 28.85
C PHE A 161 10.98 7.07 28.76
N GLN A 162 10.14 6.59 29.68
CA GLN A 162 8.68 6.85 29.67
C GLN A 162 8.33 8.35 29.64
N GLN A 163 9.10 9.18 30.36
CA GLN A 163 8.91 10.64 30.39
C GLN A 163 9.16 11.33 29.03
N HIS A 164 9.83 10.64 28.10
CA HIS A 164 10.18 11.15 26.77
C HIS A 164 9.38 10.45 25.66
N GLY A 165 8.21 9.90 25.99
CA GLY A 165 7.42 9.04 25.09
C GLY A 165 7.19 9.60 23.68
N GLU A 166 6.88 10.90 23.55
CA GLU A 166 6.67 11.54 22.24
C GLU A 166 7.95 11.60 21.39
N ALA A 167 9.07 12.01 22.00
CA ALA A 167 10.36 12.09 21.32
C ALA A 167 10.89 10.69 20.95
N LEU A 168 10.69 9.72 21.83
CA LEU A 168 11.05 8.33 21.59
C LEU A 168 10.22 7.73 20.44
N ALA A 169 8.90 7.90 20.45
CA ALA A 169 8.03 7.45 19.37
C ALA A 169 8.40 8.08 18.02
N ALA A 170 8.74 9.37 18.02
CA ALA A 170 9.23 10.07 16.84
C ALA A 170 10.58 9.51 16.34
N LEU A 171 11.50 9.13 17.25
CA LEU A 171 12.79 8.53 16.90
C LEU A 171 12.65 7.12 16.32
N ILE A 172 11.77 6.30 16.88
CA ILE A 172 11.43 4.97 16.33
C ILE A 172 10.84 5.13 14.93
N ARG A 173 9.84 6.02 14.77
CA ARG A 173 9.20 6.29 13.46
C ARG A 173 10.15 6.82 12.39
N THR A 174 11.16 7.58 12.79
CA THR A 174 12.17 8.13 11.86
C THR A 174 13.29 7.14 11.57
N GLY A 175 13.30 5.96 12.20
CA GLY A 175 14.30 4.92 12.01
C GLY A 175 15.65 5.22 12.67
N HIS A 176 15.68 6.18 13.61
CA HIS A 176 16.90 6.51 14.36
C HIS A 176 17.09 5.64 15.61
N VAL A 177 16.03 4.95 16.04
CA VAL A 177 16.03 4.02 17.18
C VAL A 177 15.37 2.72 16.75
N GLU A 178 16.06 1.61 17.00
CA GLU A 178 15.53 0.26 16.85
C GLU A 178 14.76 -0.12 18.11
N PHE A 179 13.55 -0.63 17.94
CA PHE A 179 12.70 -1.09 19.02
C PHE A 179 12.40 -2.58 18.87
N SER A 180 12.70 -3.36 19.90
CA SER A 180 12.30 -4.76 19.99
C SER A 180 11.03 -4.87 20.82
N SER A 181 9.89 -5.12 20.17
CA SER A 181 8.59 -5.32 20.83
C SER A 181 8.59 -6.54 21.76
N ILE A 182 9.31 -7.60 21.38
CA ILE A 182 9.41 -8.85 22.16
C ILE A 182 10.19 -8.64 23.46
N LYS A 183 11.27 -7.84 23.42
CA LYS A 183 12.16 -7.65 24.57
C LYS A 183 11.90 -6.35 25.34
N GLY A 184 11.06 -5.46 24.83
CA GLY A 184 10.82 -4.14 25.43
C GLY A 184 12.07 -3.26 25.48
N ARG A 185 12.99 -3.41 24.52
CA ARG A 185 14.29 -2.72 24.51
C ARG A 185 14.48 -1.84 23.28
N LEU A 186 15.29 -0.81 23.46
CA LEU A 186 15.62 0.21 22.48
C LEU A 186 17.12 0.27 22.26
N ARG A 187 17.54 0.56 21.04
CA ARG A 187 18.93 0.86 20.70
C ARG A 187 18.98 2.00 19.70
N ALA A 188 19.96 2.89 19.81
CA ALA A 188 20.20 3.83 18.72
C ALA A 188 20.61 3.04 17.45
N SER A 189 19.96 3.33 16.32
CA SER A 189 20.38 2.76 15.05
C SER A 189 21.69 3.44 14.60
N SER A 190 22.61 2.63 14.07
CA SER A 190 23.97 3.05 13.68
C SER A 190 23.94 4.06 12.53
#